data_AF-A0A7S3HW54-F1
#
_entry.id   AF-A0A7S3HW54-F1
#
_cell.length_a   1.000
_cell.length_b   1.000
_cell.length_c   1.000
_cell.angle_alpha   90.00
_cell.angle_beta   90.00
_cell.angle_gamma   90.00
#
_symmetry.space_group_name_H-M   'P 1'
#
loop_
_entity.id
_entity.type
_entity.pdbx_description
1 polymer ?
#
loop_
_entity_poly.entity_id
_entity_poly.type
_entity_poly.pdbx_seq_one_letter_code
_entity_poly.pdbx_strand_id
1 'polypeptide(L)'
;MLLGLIWTYLVVPLAYVIGSIKLFFVVFELLVMLNKRKFRTRMDHLKRYGGKGTWALVTGASDGIGLEFCKQLARSGFNICLVSRAESKMKTVVENDLVQ
;
A
#
# COMPACT_ATOMS: atom_id res chain seq x y z
N MET A 1 -24.30 -56.52 -5.50
CA MET A 1 -24.14 -55.86 -4.18
C MET A 1 -22.68 -55.47 -3.88
N LEU A 2 -21.69 -56.35 -4.02
CA LEU A 2 -20.28 -56.05 -3.67
C LEU A 2 -19.60 -54.95 -4.53
N LEU A 3 -19.93 -54.86 -5.83
CA LEU A 3 -19.39 -53.81 -6.71
C LEU A 3 -19.84 -52.39 -6.33
N GLY A 4 -21.08 -52.24 -5.81
CA GLY A 4 -21.61 -50.95 -5.34
C GLY A 4 -21.01 -50.49 -4.01
N LEU A 5 -20.58 -51.45 -3.17
CA LEU A 5 -19.84 -51.16 -1.94
C LEU A 5 -18.43 -50.64 -2.28
N ILE A 6 -17.72 -51.28 -3.20
CA ILE A 6 -16.39 -50.82 -3.65
C ILE A 6 -16.46 -49.42 -4.26
N TRP A 7 -17.45 -49.13 -5.10
CA TRP A 7 -17.63 -47.81 -5.69
C TRP A 7 -17.85 -46.71 -4.63
N THR A 8 -18.71 -46.99 -3.65
CA THR A 8 -19.05 -46.03 -2.58
C THR A 8 -17.88 -45.82 -1.61
N TYR A 9 -17.16 -46.88 -1.24
CA TYR A 9 -16.09 -46.82 -0.24
C TYR A 9 -14.70 -46.53 -0.81
N LEU A 10 -14.52 -46.56 -2.13
CA LEU A 10 -13.21 -46.29 -2.77
C LEU A 10 -13.23 -45.02 -3.64
N VAL A 11 -14.24 -44.87 -4.51
CA VAL A 11 -14.24 -43.80 -5.53
C VAL A 11 -14.73 -42.47 -4.95
N VAL A 12 -15.81 -42.49 -4.17
CA VAL A 12 -16.38 -41.29 -3.52
C VAL A 12 -15.38 -40.60 -2.56
N PRO A 13 -14.68 -41.31 -1.65
CA PRO A 13 -13.70 -40.65 -0.79
C PRO A 13 -12.51 -40.09 -1.58
N LEU A 14 -12.08 -40.76 -2.65
CA LEU A 14 -10.99 -40.25 -3.49
C LEU A 14 -11.37 -38.94 -4.19
N ALA A 15 -12.60 -38.84 -4.72
CA ALA A 15 -13.12 -37.60 -5.31
C ALA A 15 -13.22 -36.48 -4.26
N TYR A 16 -13.64 -36.80 -3.04
CA TYR A 16 -13.70 -35.84 -1.93
C TYR A 16 -12.30 -35.36 -1.49
N VAL A 17 -11.31 -36.25 -1.48
CA VAL A 17 -9.91 -35.90 -1.20
C VAL A 17 -9.38 -34.94 -2.25
N ILE A 18 -9.61 -35.20 -3.54
CA ILE A 18 -9.17 -34.30 -4.62
C ILE A 18 -9.85 -32.92 -4.50
N GLY A 19 -11.16 -32.90 -4.24
CA GLY A 19 -11.93 -31.67 -4.05
C GLY A 19 -11.45 -30.85 -2.85
N SER A 20 -11.19 -31.51 -1.72
CA SER A 20 -10.70 -30.86 -0.50
C SER A 20 -9.28 -30.31 -0.66
N ILE A 21 -8.40 -30.98 -1.43
CA ILE A 21 -7.07 -30.46 -1.76
C ILE A 21 -7.20 -29.14 -2.55
N LYS A 22 -8.04 -29.09 -3.59
CA LYS A 22 -8.26 -27.84 -4.35
C LYS A 22 -8.88 -26.75 -3.50
N LEU A 23 -9.85 -27.09 -2.65
CA LEU A 23 -10.48 -26.14 -1.73
C LEU A 23 -9.44 -25.57 -0.75
N PHE A 24 -8.56 -26.40 -0.21
CA PHE A 24 -7.48 -25.97 0.67
C PHE A 24 -6.54 -24.98 -0.02
N PHE A 25 -6.11 -25.26 -1.26
CA PHE A 25 -5.26 -24.34 -2.01
C PHE A 25 -5.94 -22.99 -2.29
N VAL A 26 -7.23 -23.00 -2.66
CA VAL A 26 -8.00 -21.76 -2.90
C VAL A 26 -8.16 -20.96 -1.60
N VAL A 27 -8.49 -21.63 -0.49
CA VAL A 27 -8.59 -20.97 0.83
C VAL A 27 -7.24 -20.40 1.25
N PHE A 28 -6.15 -21.14 1.04
CA PHE A 28 -4.80 -20.66 1.33
C PHE A 28 -4.43 -19.44 0.47
N GLU A 29 -4.73 -19.46 -0.83
CA GLU A 29 -4.53 -18.30 -1.71
C GLU A 29 -5.38 -17.09 -1.30
N LEU A 30 -6.63 -17.30 -0.90
CA LEU A 30 -7.49 -16.24 -0.37
C LEU A 30 -6.91 -15.66 0.94
N LEU A 31 -6.46 -16.51 1.86
CA LEU A 31 -5.81 -16.06 3.11
C LEU A 31 -4.54 -15.27 2.82
N VAL A 32 -3.71 -15.73 1.88
CA VAL A 32 -2.51 -15.02 1.44
C VAL A 32 -2.89 -13.70 0.76
N MET A 33 -3.95 -13.65 -0.04
CA MET A 33 -4.42 -12.40 -0.66
C MET A 33 -4.90 -11.40 0.38
N LEU A 34 -5.66 -11.85 1.39
CA LEU A 34 -6.09 -11.01 2.50
C LEU A 34 -4.87 -10.48 3.31
N ASN A 35 -3.85 -11.32 3.50
CA ASN A 35 -2.60 -10.90 4.15
C ASN A 35 -1.78 -9.93 3.26
N LYS A 36 -1.69 -10.18 1.95
CA LYS A 36 -1.01 -9.30 0.96
C LYS A 36 -1.70 -7.95 0.80
N ARG A 37 -3.01 -7.84 1.02
CA ARG A 37 -3.71 -6.54 1.10
C ARG A 37 -3.19 -5.70 2.27
N LYS A 38 -2.90 -6.33 3.41
CA LYS A 38 -2.28 -5.68 4.58
C LYS A 38 -0.80 -5.38 4.34
N PHE A 39 -0.12 -6.21 3.55
CA PHE A 39 1.31 -6.13 3.23
C PHE A 39 1.63 -5.43 1.91
N ARG A 40 0.72 -4.62 1.36
CA ARG A 40 1.07 -3.68 0.29
C ARG A 40 1.76 -2.50 0.98
N THR A 41 3.02 -2.71 1.37
CA THR A 41 3.87 -1.71 2.04
C THR A 41 3.70 -0.38 1.36
N ARG A 42 3.31 0.64 2.14
CA ARG A 42 3.20 2.03 1.68
C ARG A 42 4.48 2.35 0.91
N MET A 43 4.35 2.74 -0.36
CA MET A 43 5.51 3.00 -1.20
C MET A 43 6.41 4.00 -0.49
N ASP A 44 7.63 3.58 -0.16
CA ASP A 44 8.61 4.46 0.44
C ASP A 44 9.16 5.38 -0.65
N HIS A 45 8.56 6.56 -0.76
CA HIS A 45 8.93 7.57 -1.73
C HIS A 45 10.40 8.02 -1.55
N LEU A 46 10.93 8.06 -0.31
CA LEU A 46 12.33 8.38 -0.09
C LEU A 46 13.22 7.36 -0.78
N LYS A 47 12.99 6.07 -0.54
CA LYS A 47 13.81 5.00 -1.14
C LYS A 47 13.76 5.00 -2.67
N ARG A 48 12.64 5.42 -3.25
CA ARG A 48 12.47 5.50 -4.72
C ARG A 48 13.18 6.69 -5.36
N TYR A 49 13.22 7.84 -4.69
CA TYR A 49 13.64 9.11 -5.30
C TYR A 49 15.04 9.62 -4.89
N GLY A 50 15.78 8.88 -4.07
CA GLY A 50 17.18 9.22 -3.75
C GLY A 50 17.62 8.95 -2.31
N GLY A 51 16.69 8.55 -1.44
CA GLY A 51 16.96 8.26 -0.03
C GLY A 51 16.85 9.50 0.87
N LYS A 52 17.48 9.43 2.05
CA LYS A 52 17.47 10.55 3.02
C LYS A 52 18.14 11.79 2.41
N GLY A 53 17.51 12.95 2.61
CA GLY A 53 18.02 14.23 2.09
C GLY A 53 17.63 14.53 0.64
N THR A 54 16.76 13.72 0.03
CA THR A 54 16.18 14.01 -1.29
C THR A 54 15.37 15.31 -1.23
N TRP A 55 15.49 16.13 -2.27
CA TRP A 55 14.75 17.38 -2.41
C TRP A 55 13.52 17.22 -3.29
N ALA A 56 12.44 17.90 -2.92
CA ALA A 56 11.22 18.03 -3.72
C ALA A 56 10.93 19.50 -3.99
N LEU A 57 10.73 19.85 -5.26
CA LEU A 57 10.29 21.18 -5.68
C LEU A 57 8.76 21.17 -5.80
N VAL A 58 8.08 22.05 -5.08
CA VAL A 58 6.62 22.18 -5.15
C VAL A 58 6.24 23.56 -5.62
N THR A 59 5.61 23.62 -6.80
CA THR A 59 5.03 24.85 -7.35
C THR A 59 3.60 25.02 -6.84
N GLY A 60 3.18 26.26 -6.59
CA GLY A 60 1.86 26.55 -6.02
C GLY A 60 1.72 26.14 -4.55
N ALA A 61 2.83 26.08 -3.81
CA ALA A 61 2.88 25.60 -2.43
C ALA A 61 2.27 26.55 -1.38
N SER A 62 1.72 27.70 -1.79
CA SER A 62 1.19 28.71 -0.87
C SER A 62 -0.12 28.32 -0.20
N ASP A 63 -0.93 27.45 -0.82
CA ASP A 63 -2.25 27.07 -0.29
C ASP A 63 -2.77 25.77 -0.94
N GLY A 64 -3.88 25.26 -0.42
CA GLY A 64 -4.66 24.18 -1.00
C GLY A 64 -3.87 22.89 -1.16
N ILE A 65 -3.98 22.29 -2.35
CA ILE A 65 -3.37 20.99 -2.66
C ILE A 65 -1.84 21.07 -2.59
N GLY A 66 -1.24 22.17 -3.08
CA GLY A 66 0.21 22.34 -3.08
C GLY A 66 0.80 22.34 -1.67
N LEU A 67 0.12 23.02 -0.73
CA LEU A 67 0.51 23.02 0.68
C LEU A 67 0.38 21.63 1.30
N GLU A 68 -0.71 20.92 1.05
CA GLU A 68 -0.91 19.58 1.62
C GLU A 68 0.13 18.58 1.08
N PHE A 69 0.55 18.71 -0.18
CA PHE A 69 1.69 17.96 -0.70
C PHE A 69 2.99 18.27 0.04
N CYS A 70 3.26 19.54 0.34
CA CYS A 70 4.44 19.92 1.11
C CYS A 70 4.42 19.29 2.50
N LYS A 71 3.27 19.32 3.19
CA LYS A 71 3.10 18.67 4.51
C LYS A 71 3.37 17.17 4.44
N GLN A 72 2.83 16.48 3.45
CA GLN A 72 3.03 15.03 3.29
C GLN A 72 4.47 14.67 2.92
N LEU A 73 5.13 15.47 2.07
CA LEU A 73 6.53 15.29 1.70
C LEU A 73 7.47 15.57 2.88
N ALA A 74 7.17 16.59 3.69
CA ALA A 74 7.96 16.94 4.88
C ALA A 74 7.90 15.82 5.91
N ARG A 75 6.69 15.30 6.20
CA ARG A 75 6.48 14.12 7.05
C ARG A 75 7.15 12.86 6.50
N SER A 76 7.28 12.78 5.18
CA SER A 76 7.99 11.69 4.51
C SER A 76 9.51 11.91 4.51
N GLY A 77 10.06 12.98 5.10
CA GLY A 77 11.50 13.19 5.26
C GLY A 77 12.21 13.84 4.06
N PHE A 78 11.47 14.47 3.15
CA PHE A 78 12.05 15.23 2.04
C PHE A 78 12.45 16.63 2.48
N ASN A 79 13.55 17.14 1.92
CA ASN A 79 13.80 18.58 1.89
C ASN A 79 12.88 19.21 0.83
N ILE A 80 12.29 20.37 1.10
CA ILE A 80 11.28 20.95 0.19
C ILE A 80 11.70 22.35 -0.24
N CYS A 81 11.64 22.61 -1.54
CA CYS A 81 11.73 23.94 -2.12
C CYS A 81 10.33 24.41 -2.52
N LEU A 82 9.86 25.48 -1.89
CA LEU A 82 8.52 26.05 -2.09
C LEU A 82 8.60 27.15 -3.14
N VAL A 83 7.77 27.08 -4.18
CA VAL A 83 7.69 28.12 -5.22
C VAL A 83 6.26 28.63 -5.33
N SER A 84 6.10 29.93 -5.10
CA SER A 84 4.84 30.66 -5.16
C SER A 84 5.09 32.12 -5.51
N ARG A 85 4.06 32.79 -6.04
CA ARG A 85 4.10 34.23 -6.37
C ARG A 85 3.87 35.14 -5.15
N ALA A 86 3.33 34.61 -4.05
CA ALA A 86 2.97 35.37 -2.86
C ALA A 86 3.91 35.03 -1.69
N GLU A 87 4.98 35.80 -1.55
CA GLU A 87 6.02 35.56 -0.53
C GLU A 87 5.50 35.68 0.91
N SER A 88 4.63 36.67 1.18
CA SER A 88 4.08 36.92 2.52
C SER A 88 3.28 35.72 3.05
N LYS A 89 2.39 35.17 2.22
CA LYS A 89 1.65 33.94 2.56
C LYS A 89 2.58 32.76 2.78
N MET A 90 3.64 32.66 1.98
CA MET A 90 4.58 31.53 2.05
C MET A 90 5.33 31.50 3.39
N LYS A 91 5.80 32.66 3.88
CA LYS A 91 6.48 32.75 5.18
C LYS A 91 5.58 32.30 6.33
N THR A 92 4.33 32.76 6.34
CA THR A 92 3.34 32.36 7.36
C THR A 92 3.09 30.85 7.35
N VAL A 93 2.99 30.25 6.17
CA VAL A 93 2.77 28.80 6.02
C VAL A 93 3.98 28.00 6.48
N VAL A 94 5.20 28.44 6.16
CA VAL A 94 6.42 27.76 6.63
C VAL A 94 6.46 27.73 8.16
N GLU A 95 6.27 28.90 8.79
CA GLU A 95 6.31 29.06 10.25
C GLU A 95 5.24 28.23 10.96
N ASN A 96 3.99 28.29 10.49
CA ASN A 96 2.86 27.67 11.18
C ASN A 96 2.71 26.17 10.89
N ASP A 97 2.98 25.74 9.65
CA ASP A 97 2.57 24.42 9.17
C ASP A 97 3.73 23.45 8.89
N LEU A 98 4.95 23.94 8.63
CA LEU A 98 6.06 23.12 8.16
C LEU A 98 7.25 23.03 9.13
N VAL A 99 7.39 23.96 10.08
CA VAL A 99 8.51 24.01 11.06
C VAL A 99 8.13 23.45 12.46
N GLN A 100 6.96 22.80 12.58
CA GLN A 100 6.52 22.12 13.82
C GLN A 100 7.40 20.91 14.15
#